data_AF-A0A7Y0G5Z6-F1
#
_entry.id   AF-A0A7Y0G5Z6-F1
#
_cell.length_a   1.000
_cell.length_b   1.000
_cell.length_c   1.000
_cell.angle_alpha   90.00
_cell.angle_beta   90.00
_cell.angle_gamma   90.00
#
_symmetry.space_group_name_H-M   'P 1'
#
loop_
_entity.id
_entity.type
_entity.pdbx_description
1 polymer ?
#
loop_
_entity_poly.entity_id
_entity_poly.type
_entity_poly.pdbx_seq_one_letter_code
_entity_poly.pdbx_strand_id
1 'polypeptide(L)'
;MAKNLTSLWLKNLKRMGKAQQVRGRKLLTIMMPKPARSPPKRRAKPLMAAKLPKVLRVAHPKAVKPFRKPSVASARPGPTLPGVWQKSYFSLPAAGQLAPLRRMLYWLYLPSGVALTPRPLVVMLHGCQQTATDFAAATRMNKLAERKGFAVLYPQQAAAADRHRCWHWYRRSDQQGVGDATLIAKMIAQVQGKHRLDASRTYTAGLSAGAGMATIVALHYPELIAAVGLHSAPVFGTSDSPMSAFRAMQQGSILAYRETAHQFSTAQPQFPGMPVMLIHGNRDPVVRRVNMDQLAEQFVILNGAAINGSEPVRRSYLARSGGRSPRHAYETSTYYAGRKPRLVKVEINTLGHAWSGGDGSLAFSAPEGPDATLLLWTFFSQQQRVQKAPGAVKL
;
A
#
# COMPACT_ATOMS: atom_id res chain seq x y z
N MET A 1 -33.76 1.68 -10.52
CA MET A 1 -33.05 0.49 -11.06
C MET A 1 -31.62 0.88 -11.41
N ALA A 2 -30.65 0.61 -10.52
CA ALA A 2 -29.22 0.82 -10.80
C ALA A 2 -28.43 -0.20 -9.98
N LYS A 3 -28.50 -1.48 -10.39
CA LYS A 3 -27.71 -2.56 -9.81
C LYS A 3 -26.56 -2.90 -10.77
N ASN A 4 -25.34 -2.82 -10.26
CA ASN A 4 -24.29 -3.84 -10.45
C ASN A 4 -23.25 -3.78 -11.60
N LEU A 5 -22.82 -2.61 -12.08
CA LEU A 5 -21.67 -2.53 -13.01
C LEU A 5 -20.30 -2.88 -12.37
N THR A 6 -20.15 -2.70 -11.06
CA THR A 6 -18.93 -3.05 -10.30
C THR A 6 -18.69 -4.57 -10.23
N SER A 7 -19.75 -5.38 -10.28
CA SER A 7 -19.66 -6.85 -10.16
C SER A 7 -19.24 -7.57 -11.45
N LEU A 8 -19.57 -7.00 -12.62
CA LEU A 8 -19.21 -7.56 -13.92
C LEU A 8 -17.73 -7.31 -14.26
N TRP A 9 -17.20 -6.18 -13.81
CA TRP A 9 -15.87 -5.71 -14.19
C TRP A 9 -14.74 -6.49 -13.50
N LEU A 10 -14.91 -6.88 -12.23
CA LEU A 10 -13.93 -7.69 -11.49
C LEU A 10 -13.87 -9.16 -11.94
N LYS A 11 -14.95 -9.71 -12.52
CA LYS A 11 -14.92 -11.04 -13.15
C LYS A 11 -14.00 -11.09 -14.39
N ASN A 12 -13.81 -9.96 -15.08
CA ASN A 12 -12.92 -9.86 -16.24
C ASN A 12 -11.44 -9.68 -15.88
N LEU A 13 -11.12 -9.12 -14.70
CA LEU A 13 -9.75 -9.02 -14.18
C LEU A 13 -9.09 -10.39 -13.94
N LYS A 14 -9.86 -11.42 -13.52
CA LYS A 14 -9.37 -12.81 -13.43
C LYS A 14 -9.09 -13.45 -14.80
N ARG A 15 -9.72 -12.98 -15.88
CA ARG A 15 -9.52 -13.51 -17.25
C ARG A 15 -8.39 -12.80 -18.00
N MET A 16 -8.19 -11.50 -17.80
CA MET A 16 -7.15 -10.73 -18.48
C MET A 16 -5.72 -11.11 -18.05
N GLY A 17 -5.53 -11.49 -16.77
CA GLY A 17 -4.23 -11.98 -16.29
C GLY A 17 -3.76 -13.30 -16.94
N LYS A 18 -4.68 -14.13 -17.43
CA LYS A 18 -4.34 -15.39 -18.13
C LYS A 18 -4.22 -15.21 -19.65
N ALA A 19 -4.95 -14.27 -20.25
CA ALA A 19 -4.96 -14.07 -21.71
C ALA A 19 -3.74 -13.29 -22.24
N GLN A 20 -3.09 -12.44 -21.43
CA GLN A 20 -1.88 -11.72 -21.85
C GLN A 20 -0.60 -12.57 -21.85
N GLN A 21 -0.58 -13.70 -21.13
CA GLN A 21 0.58 -14.59 -21.10
C GLN A 21 0.71 -15.48 -22.35
N VAL A 22 -0.37 -15.66 -23.12
CA VAL A 22 -0.38 -16.51 -24.33
C VAL A 22 -0.18 -15.71 -25.64
N ARG A 23 -0.52 -14.41 -25.66
CA ARG A 23 -0.35 -13.57 -26.87
C ARG A 23 1.07 -12.99 -27.05
N GLY A 24 1.82 -12.76 -25.98
CA GLY A 24 3.21 -12.27 -26.06
C GLY A 24 4.18 -13.27 -26.70
N ARG A 25 3.83 -14.57 -26.73
CA ARG A 25 4.67 -15.62 -27.29
C ARG A 25 4.47 -15.83 -28.79
N LYS A 26 3.35 -15.36 -29.37
CA LYS A 26 3.05 -15.44 -30.82
C LYS A 26 3.46 -14.21 -31.63
N LEU A 27 3.71 -13.07 -31.00
CA LEU A 27 4.14 -11.84 -31.68
C LEU A 27 5.66 -11.76 -31.90
N LEU A 28 6.46 -12.47 -31.09
CA LEU A 28 7.91 -12.57 -31.26
C LEU A 28 8.35 -13.49 -32.42
N THR A 29 7.43 -14.23 -33.03
CA THR A 29 7.70 -15.10 -34.19
C THR A 29 7.38 -14.43 -35.54
N ILE A 30 6.80 -13.21 -35.53
CA ILE A 30 6.33 -12.50 -36.73
C ILE A 30 7.32 -11.40 -37.18
N MET A 31 8.36 -11.09 -36.39
CA MET A 31 9.31 -9.99 -36.68
C MET A 31 10.76 -10.45 -36.94
N MET A 32 10.96 -11.59 -37.63
CA MET A 32 12.29 -11.94 -38.16
C MET A 32 12.27 -11.98 -39.69
N PRO A 33 13.22 -11.32 -40.39
CA PRO A 33 13.27 -11.33 -41.84
C PRO A 33 13.71 -12.70 -42.39
N LYS A 34 13.10 -13.11 -43.50
CA LYS A 34 13.42 -14.37 -44.21
C LYS A 34 14.77 -14.25 -44.94
N PRO A 35 15.66 -15.27 -44.91
CA PRO A 35 16.81 -15.31 -45.80
C PRO A 35 16.40 -15.65 -47.24
N ALA A 36 17.14 -15.07 -48.20
CA ALA A 36 16.91 -15.19 -49.64
C ALA A 36 17.15 -16.61 -50.19
N ARG A 37 16.48 -16.93 -51.30
CA ARG A 37 16.55 -18.21 -52.03
C ARG A 37 17.94 -18.42 -52.66
N SER A 38 18.48 -19.62 -52.52
CA SER A 38 19.65 -20.12 -53.27
C SER A 38 19.22 -21.06 -54.42
N PRO A 39 20.01 -21.17 -55.52
CA PRO A 39 19.62 -21.88 -56.75
C PRO A 39 19.85 -23.41 -56.65
N PRO A 40 19.27 -24.23 -57.56
CA PRO A 40 19.23 -25.69 -57.38
C PRO A 40 20.59 -26.34 -57.67
N LYS A 41 21.02 -27.27 -56.81
CA LYS A 41 22.23 -28.07 -57.01
C LYS A 41 21.92 -29.42 -57.67
N ARG A 42 22.69 -29.73 -58.73
CA ARG A 42 22.84 -31.05 -59.37
C ARG A 42 23.43 -32.09 -58.40
N ARG A 43 23.03 -33.35 -58.58
CA ARG A 43 23.49 -34.54 -57.82
C ARG A 43 24.98 -34.84 -58.05
N ALA A 44 25.70 -35.18 -56.98
CA ALA A 44 26.99 -35.87 -57.02
C ALA A 44 27.06 -36.97 -55.94
N LYS A 45 27.74 -38.08 -56.26
CA LYS A 45 27.91 -39.34 -55.51
C LYS A 45 29.01 -39.26 -54.42
N PRO A 46 29.11 -40.25 -53.48
CA PRO A 46 29.75 -40.08 -52.18
C PRO A 46 31.22 -40.49 -52.15
N LEU A 47 31.99 -39.92 -51.21
CA LEU A 47 33.31 -40.40 -50.80
C LEU A 47 33.47 -40.35 -49.26
N MET A 48 34.31 -41.24 -48.77
CA MET A 48 34.41 -41.79 -47.41
C MET A 48 35.17 -40.94 -46.38
N ALA A 49 34.65 -41.02 -45.15
CA ALA A 49 35.26 -41.04 -43.80
C ALA A 49 36.50 -40.18 -43.43
N ALA A 50 36.33 -39.34 -42.39
CA ALA A 50 37.30 -39.18 -41.30
C ALA A 50 36.58 -38.82 -39.97
N LYS A 51 37.02 -39.46 -38.87
CA LYS A 51 36.43 -39.42 -37.52
C LYS A 51 36.81 -38.14 -36.75
N LEU A 52 35.87 -37.58 -35.98
CA LEU A 52 36.09 -36.54 -34.96
C LEU A 52 35.35 -36.90 -33.65
N PRO A 53 35.83 -36.44 -32.47
CA PRO A 53 35.55 -37.07 -31.17
C PRO A 53 34.17 -36.71 -30.58
N LYS A 54 33.72 -37.58 -29.66
CA LYS A 54 32.43 -37.55 -28.96
C LYS A 54 32.22 -36.23 -28.20
N VAL A 55 31.27 -35.42 -28.64
CA VAL A 55 30.69 -34.32 -27.85
C VAL A 55 29.55 -34.88 -27.00
N LEU A 56 29.60 -34.59 -25.70
CA LEU A 56 28.62 -34.95 -24.67
C LEU A 56 27.18 -34.56 -25.09
N ARG A 57 26.25 -35.52 -25.05
CA ARG A 57 24.81 -35.29 -25.20
C ARG A 57 24.32 -34.39 -24.07
N VAL A 58 23.94 -33.16 -24.39
CA VAL A 58 23.11 -32.34 -23.51
C VAL A 58 21.72 -32.98 -23.46
N ALA A 59 21.31 -33.40 -22.27
CA ALA A 59 20.02 -33.98 -22.00
C ALA A 59 18.90 -32.96 -22.29
N HIS A 60 17.86 -33.41 -23.00
CA HIS A 60 16.65 -32.63 -23.19
C HIS A 60 15.90 -32.50 -21.85
N PRO A 61 15.43 -31.31 -21.43
CA PRO A 61 14.64 -31.19 -20.21
C PRO A 61 13.29 -31.88 -20.40
N LYS A 62 13.00 -32.85 -19.52
CA LYS A 62 11.71 -33.55 -19.45
C LYS A 62 10.57 -32.55 -19.22
N ALA A 63 9.46 -32.81 -19.90
CA ALA A 63 8.22 -32.04 -19.81
C ALA A 63 7.77 -31.84 -18.34
N VAL A 64 7.59 -30.59 -17.95
CA VAL A 64 7.06 -30.19 -16.64
C VAL A 64 5.58 -30.59 -16.58
N LYS A 65 5.23 -31.45 -15.61
CA LYS A 65 3.84 -31.83 -15.32
C LYS A 65 2.99 -30.60 -14.96
N PRO A 66 1.70 -30.55 -15.34
CA PRO A 66 0.83 -29.43 -15.03
C PRO A 66 0.66 -29.25 -13.52
N PHE A 67 0.72 -27.98 -13.09
CA PHE A 67 0.48 -27.52 -11.71
C PHE A 67 -0.84 -28.11 -11.17
N ARG A 68 -0.73 -29.00 -10.18
CA ARG A 68 -1.86 -29.38 -9.32
C ARG A 68 -2.27 -28.14 -8.51
N LYS A 69 -3.57 -27.84 -8.49
CA LYS A 69 -4.14 -26.82 -7.58
C LYS A 69 -3.71 -27.18 -6.15
N PRO A 70 -3.19 -26.23 -5.34
CA PRO A 70 -2.95 -26.51 -3.93
C PRO A 70 -4.26 -26.91 -3.27
N SER A 71 -4.27 -28.11 -2.68
CA SER A 71 -5.22 -28.45 -1.62
C SER A 71 -5.15 -27.35 -0.57
N VAL A 72 -6.30 -26.87 -0.11
CA VAL A 72 -6.39 -26.00 1.07
C VAL A 72 -5.99 -26.87 2.26
N ALA A 73 -4.68 -27.03 2.47
CA ALA A 73 -4.17 -27.53 3.72
C ALA A 73 -4.54 -26.50 4.78
N SER A 74 -5.43 -26.90 5.69
CA SER A 74 -5.66 -26.22 6.97
C SER A 74 -4.31 -25.80 7.54
N ALA A 75 -4.01 -24.50 7.48
CA ALA A 75 -2.79 -23.95 8.05
C ALA A 75 -2.77 -24.27 9.54
N ARG A 76 -1.73 -24.98 10.00
CA ARG A 76 -1.46 -25.11 11.43
C ARG A 76 -1.37 -23.69 12.01
N PRO A 77 -2.08 -23.37 13.12
CA PRO A 77 -1.93 -22.07 13.74
C PRO A 77 -0.48 -21.90 14.19
N GLY A 78 0.22 -20.94 13.59
CA GLY A 78 1.54 -20.53 14.08
C GLY A 78 1.44 -20.01 15.52
N PRO A 79 2.57 -19.86 16.23
CA PRO A 79 2.56 -19.37 17.61
C PRO A 79 1.83 -18.03 17.67
N THR A 80 0.77 -18.00 18.48
CA THR A 80 0.03 -16.78 18.80
C THR A 80 0.99 -15.81 19.47
N LEU A 81 1.01 -14.56 19.02
CA LEU A 81 1.80 -13.53 19.68
C LEU A 81 1.33 -13.36 21.13
N PRO A 82 2.22 -13.05 22.09
CA PRO A 82 1.86 -12.97 23.51
C PRO A 82 1.02 -11.73 23.85
N GLY A 83 0.97 -10.72 22.97
CA GLY A 83 0.13 -9.54 23.16
C GLY A 83 -1.37 -9.85 23.02
N VAL A 84 -2.19 -8.87 23.42
CA VAL A 84 -3.65 -9.00 23.39
C VAL A 84 -4.19 -8.56 22.03
N TRP A 85 -4.94 -9.44 21.38
CA TRP A 85 -5.65 -9.15 20.12
C TRP A 85 -7.15 -9.01 20.38
N GLN A 86 -7.65 -7.78 20.41
CA GLN A 86 -9.02 -7.45 20.80
C GLN A 86 -9.86 -7.09 19.59
N LYS A 87 -10.99 -7.78 19.40
CA LYS A 87 -12.05 -7.36 18.46
C LYS A 87 -13.05 -6.50 19.21
N SER A 88 -13.42 -5.36 18.64
CA SER A 88 -14.43 -4.47 19.20
C SER A 88 -15.13 -3.67 18.10
N TYR A 89 -16.01 -2.76 18.48
CA TYR A 89 -16.68 -1.83 17.60
C TYR A 89 -16.66 -0.43 18.19
N PHE A 90 -16.55 0.56 17.33
CA PHE A 90 -16.77 1.95 17.67
C PHE A 90 -18.11 2.37 17.10
N SER A 91 -18.88 3.17 17.85
CA SER A 91 -20.13 3.74 17.36
C SER A 91 -20.18 5.21 17.74
N LEU A 92 -20.61 6.07 16.81
CA LEU A 92 -20.98 7.43 17.17
C LEU A 92 -22.38 7.41 17.81
N PRO A 93 -22.66 8.28 18.79
CA PRO A 93 -24.02 8.48 19.27
C PRO A 93 -24.95 8.76 18.08
N ALA A 94 -26.01 7.98 17.94
CA ALA A 94 -26.96 8.10 16.85
C ALA A 94 -28.36 7.80 17.38
N ALA A 95 -29.35 8.58 16.94
CA ALA A 95 -30.76 8.27 17.12
C ALA A 95 -31.31 7.58 15.86
N GLY A 96 -32.23 6.63 16.04
CA GLY A 96 -33.02 6.04 14.96
C GLY A 96 -32.25 5.15 13.97
N GLN A 97 -32.81 5.02 12.77
CA GLN A 97 -32.43 4.01 11.75
C GLN A 97 -31.01 4.18 11.17
N LEU A 98 -30.30 5.27 11.46
CA LEU A 98 -28.94 5.54 10.98
C LEU A 98 -27.83 4.94 11.86
N ALA A 99 -28.17 4.40 13.04
CA ALA A 99 -27.20 3.85 13.98
C ALA A 99 -26.28 2.75 13.38
N PRO A 100 -26.76 1.81 12.55
CA PRO A 100 -25.88 0.80 11.92
C PRO A 100 -24.85 1.40 10.96
N LEU A 101 -25.15 2.54 10.33
CA LEU A 101 -24.24 3.24 9.41
C LEU A 101 -23.17 4.05 10.15
N ARG A 102 -23.28 4.20 11.48
CA ARG A 102 -22.32 4.92 12.33
C ARG A 102 -21.52 3.99 13.24
N ARG A 103 -21.50 2.69 12.93
CA ARG A 103 -20.74 1.66 13.64
C ARG A 103 -19.64 1.10 12.75
N MET A 104 -18.42 1.06 13.28
CA MET A 104 -17.25 0.51 12.59
C MET A 104 -16.62 -0.58 13.44
N LEU A 105 -16.41 -1.76 12.86
CA LEU A 105 -15.64 -2.83 13.49
C LEU A 105 -14.16 -2.45 13.51
N TYR A 106 -13.47 -2.82 14.58
CA TYR A 106 -12.03 -2.69 14.63
C TYR A 106 -11.37 -3.82 15.41
N TRP A 107 -10.08 -4.00 15.16
CA TRP A 107 -9.21 -4.82 15.97
C TRP A 107 -8.09 -3.98 16.56
N LEU A 108 -7.71 -4.27 17.79
CA LEU A 108 -6.63 -3.61 18.50
C LEU A 108 -5.62 -4.66 18.96
N TYR A 109 -4.36 -4.47 18.57
CA TYR A 109 -3.23 -5.21 19.11
C TYR A 109 -2.55 -4.38 20.20
N LEU A 110 -2.52 -4.91 21.42
CA LEU A 110 -1.75 -4.37 22.52
C LEU A 110 -0.57 -5.31 22.76
N PRO A 111 0.68 -4.85 22.59
CA PRO A 111 1.83 -5.73 22.78
C PRO A 111 1.95 -6.20 24.23
N SER A 112 2.58 -7.34 24.47
CA SER A 112 2.81 -7.83 25.83
C SER A 112 3.81 -6.95 26.60
N GLY A 113 4.09 -7.33 27.84
CA GLY A 113 4.99 -6.60 28.75
C GLY A 113 4.35 -5.38 29.40
N VAL A 114 4.94 -4.92 30.51
CA VAL A 114 4.52 -3.69 31.20
C VAL A 114 5.09 -2.47 30.47
N ALA A 115 4.24 -1.52 30.09
CA ALA A 115 4.71 -0.26 29.51
C ALA A 115 5.15 0.68 30.64
N LEU A 116 6.41 1.10 30.66
CA LEU A 116 6.90 2.12 31.58
C LEU A 116 6.48 3.54 31.15
N THR A 117 6.14 3.71 29.88
CA THR A 117 5.64 4.97 29.30
C THR A 117 4.44 4.69 28.38
N PRO A 118 3.58 5.69 28.14
CA PRO A 118 2.51 5.58 27.14
C PRO A 118 3.05 5.12 25.79
N ARG A 119 2.40 4.11 25.19
CA ARG A 119 2.84 3.50 23.93
C ARG A 119 2.37 4.32 22.73
N PRO A 120 3.17 4.43 21.66
CA PRO A 120 2.70 4.92 20.37
C PRO A 120 1.55 4.07 19.81
N LEU A 121 0.76 4.67 18.91
CA LEU A 121 -0.32 3.98 18.18
C LEU A 121 -0.06 4.03 16.68
N VAL A 122 -0.17 2.89 15.99
CA VAL A 122 -0.19 2.82 14.53
C VAL A 122 -1.58 2.38 14.07
N VAL A 123 -2.24 3.21 13.27
CA VAL A 123 -3.54 2.92 12.66
C VAL A 123 -3.30 2.33 11.27
N MET A 124 -3.79 1.12 11.02
CA MET A 124 -3.53 0.35 9.80
C MET A 124 -4.82 0.14 9.01
N LEU A 125 -4.93 0.82 7.87
CA LEU A 125 -6.10 0.82 6.99
C LEU A 125 -5.89 -0.11 5.79
N HIS A 126 -6.70 -1.18 5.74
CA HIS A 126 -6.60 -2.21 4.71
C HIS A 126 -7.02 -1.72 3.31
N GLY A 127 -6.56 -2.39 2.26
CA GLY A 127 -7.02 -2.14 0.89
C GLY A 127 -8.38 -2.79 0.59
N CYS A 128 -8.95 -2.53 -0.60
CA CYS A 128 -10.18 -3.21 -1.00
C CYS A 128 -9.98 -4.75 -0.99
N GLN A 129 -11.06 -5.50 -0.77
CA GLN A 129 -11.17 -6.96 -0.68
C GLN A 129 -10.52 -7.58 0.57
N GLN A 130 -9.63 -6.87 1.25
CA GLN A 130 -9.03 -7.29 2.51
C GLN A 130 -10.00 -7.06 3.69
N THR A 131 -9.69 -7.72 4.80
CA THR A 131 -10.23 -7.43 6.14
C THR A 131 -9.13 -6.84 7.02
N ALA A 132 -9.49 -6.31 8.20
CA ALA A 132 -8.52 -5.87 9.20
C ALA A 132 -7.55 -6.99 9.60
N THR A 133 -8.07 -8.21 9.78
CA THR A 133 -7.27 -9.40 10.13
C THR A 133 -6.37 -9.86 9.00
N ASP A 134 -6.84 -9.83 7.74
CA ASP A 134 -6.00 -10.17 6.59
C ASP A 134 -4.83 -9.20 6.47
N PHE A 135 -5.10 -7.90 6.66
CA PHE A 135 -4.07 -6.87 6.56
C PHE A 135 -3.08 -6.94 7.72
N ALA A 136 -3.53 -7.21 8.94
CA ALA A 136 -2.65 -7.46 10.09
C ALA A 136 -1.71 -8.65 9.84
N ALA A 137 -2.23 -9.75 9.28
CA ALA A 137 -1.42 -10.92 8.95
C ALA A 137 -0.45 -10.66 7.79
N ALA A 138 -0.91 -10.03 6.70
CA ALA A 138 -0.13 -9.73 5.51
C ALA A 138 1.03 -8.78 5.80
N THR A 139 0.79 -7.73 6.59
CA THR A 139 1.83 -6.74 6.95
C THR A 139 2.77 -7.24 8.03
N ARG A 140 2.34 -8.24 8.83
CA ARG A 140 3.05 -8.70 10.04
C ARG A 140 3.31 -7.57 11.05
N MET A 141 2.51 -6.50 10.99
CA MET A 141 2.67 -5.32 11.84
C MET A 141 2.53 -5.66 13.33
N ASN A 142 1.64 -6.58 13.73
CA ASN A 142 1.57 -7.06 15.11
C ASN A 142 2.88 -7.70 15.59
N LYS A 143 3.61 -8.40 14.72
CA LYS A 143 4.92 -8.98 15.08
C LYS A 143 5.94 -7.89 15.36
N LEU A 144 5.92 -6.80 14.61
CA LEU A 144 6.82 -5.67 14.84
C LEU A 144 6.41 -4.88 16.08
N ALA A 145 5.10 -4.63 16.25
CA ALA A 145 4.50 -4.02 17.42
C ALA A 145 4.90 -4.72 18.71
N GLU A 146 4.88 -6.05 18.72
CA GLU A 146 5.36 -6.87 19.84
C GLU A 146 6.82 -6.59 20.19
N ARG A 147 7.69 -6.53 19.18
CA ARG A 147 9.12 -6.30 19.41
C ARG A 147 9.47 -4.84 19.74
N LYS A 148 8.64 -3.88 19.34
CA LYS A 148 8.94 -2.44 19.41
C LYS A 148 8.06 -1.67 20.39
N GLY A 149 7.06 -2.31 20.98
CA GLY A 149 6.27 -1.75 22.07
C GLY A 149 5.25 -0.69 21.66
N PHE A 150 4.68 -0.77 20.45
CA PHE A 150 3.61 0.15 20.00
C PHE A 150 2.28 -0.58 19.80
N ALA A 151 1.15 0.08 20.10
CA ALA A 151 -0.17 -0.47 19.84
C ALA A 151 -0.54 -0.37 18.35
N VAL A 152 -1.42 -1.25 17.87
CA VAL A 152 -1.89 -1.22 16.47
C VAL A 152 -3.41 -1.29 16.41
N LEU A 153 -4.03 -0.29 15.79
CA LEU A 153 -5.47 -0.23 15.55
C LEU A 153 -5.78 -0.53 14.09
N TYR A 154 -6.72 -1.44 13.85
CA TYR A 154 -7.16 -1.85 12.52
C TYR A 154 -8.67 -1.61 12.37
N PRO A 155 -9.09 -0.41 11.96
CA PRO A 155 -10.45 -0.17 11.52
C PRO A 155 -10.81 -1.04 10.32
N GLN A 156 -12.06 -1.50 10.24
CA GLN A 156 -12.55 -2.33 9.14
C GLN A 156 -13.79 -1.72 8.48
N GLN A 157 -13.69 -1.52 7.17
CA GLN A 157 -14.84 -1.13 6.37
C GLN A 157 -15.90 -2.24 6.35
N ALA A 158 -17.15 -1.89 6.57
CA ALA A 158 -18.25 -2.84 6.60
C ALA A 158 -18.57 -3.34 5.18
N ALA A 159 -18.80 -4.66 5.03
CA ALA A 159 -19.23 -5.24 3.75
C ALA A 159 -20.61 -4.71 3.29
N ALA A 160 -21.42 -4.22 4.23
CA ALA A 160 -22.70 -3.56 3.97
C ALA A 160 -22.52 -2.14 3.42
N ALA A 161 -21.47 -1.42 3.82
CA ALA A 161 -21.12 -0.11 3.28
C ALA A 161 -20.49 -0.24 1.89
N ASP A 162 -19.64 -1.25 1.69
CA ASP A 162 -19.05 -1.58 0.41
C ASP A 162 -18.86 -3.10 0.28
N ARG A 163 -19.39 -3.73 -0.79
CA ARG A 163 -19.32 -5.20 -0.95
C ARG A 163 -17.89 -5.72 -1.08
N HIS A 164 -16.94 -4.87 -1.45
CA HIS A 164 -15.52 -5.17 -1.50
C HIS A 164 -14.78 -4.63 -0.28
N ARG A 165 -15.48 -4.13 0.75
CA ARG A 165 -14.89 -3.44 1.91
C ARG A 165 -13.91 -2.35 1.50
N CYS A 166 -14.17 -1.67 0.38
CA CYS A 166 -13.29 -0.61 -0.04
C CYS A 166 -13.63 0.69 0.69
N TRP A 167 -12.59 1.42 1.12
CA TRP A 167 -12.76 2.77 1.63
C TRP A 167 -13.19 3.70 0.52
N HIS A 168 -14.18 4.55 0.79
CA HIS A 168 -14.69 5.51 -0.20
C HIS A 168 -13.88 6.80 -0.19
N TRP A 169 -12.55 6.69 -0.29
CA TRP A 169 -11.64 7.83 -0.26
C TRP A 169 -12.00 8.90 -1.28
N TYR A 170 -12.61 8.56 -2.42
CA TYR A 170 -13.02 9.52 -3.44
C TYR A 170 -14.35 10.23 -3.16
N ARG A 171 -15.15 9.83 -2.16
CA ARG A 171 -16.42 10.52 -1.91
C ARG A 171 -16.13 11.91 -1.37
N ARG A 172 -16.90 12.90 -1.84
CA ARG A 172 -16.75 14.30 -1.42
C ARG A 172 -16.82 14.47 0.10
N SER A 173 -17.72 13.73 0.75
CA SER A 173 -17.82 13.67 2.21
C SER A 173 -16.49 13.27 2.85
N ASP A 174 -15.91 12.15 2.43
CA ASP A 174 -14.66 11.66 2.99
C ASP A 174 -13.49 12.60 2.63
N GLN A 175 -13.45 13.15 1.42
CA GLN A 175 -12.46 14.17 1.02
C GLN A 175 -12.56 15.48 1.82
N GLN A 176 -13.66 15.73 2.52
CA GLN A 176 -13.83 16.86 3.45
C GLN A 176 -13.58 16.46 4.91
N GLY A 177 -13.09 15.24 5.15
CA GLY A 177 -12.82 14.70 6.47
C GLY A 177 -14.06 14.21 7.22
N VAL A 178 -15.23 14.16 6.57
CA VAL A 178 -16.45 13.61 7.19
C VAL A 178 -16.63 12.13 6.83
N GLY A 179 -17.72 11.48 7.25
CA GLY A 179 -18.00 10.08 6.91
C GLY A 179 -17.10 9.09 7.66
N ASP A 180 -16.43 8.19 6.93
CA ASP A 180 -15.58 7.15 7.53
C ASP A 180 -14.38 7.77 8.25
N ALA A 181 -13.87 8.91 7.74
CA ALA A 181 -12.77 9.62 8.35
C ALA A 181 -13.11 10.09 9.79
N THR A 182 -14.32 10.61 10.02
CA THR A 182 -14.78 10.99 11.38
C THR A 182 -14.89 9.79 12.30
N LEU A 183 -15.39 8.65 11.80
CA LEU A 183 -15.47 7.42 12.59
C LEU A 183 -14.09 6.94 13.02
N ILE A 184 -13.13 6.95 12.09
CA ILE A 184 -11.74 6.57 12.38
C ILE A 184 -11.11 7.55 13.38
N ALA A 185 -11.24 8.86 13.17
CA ALA A 185 -10.68 9.89 14.05
C ALA A 185 -11.19 9.78 15.49
N LYS A 186 -12.53 9.69 15.67
CA LYS A 186 -13.11 9.54 17.02
C LYS A 186 -12.80 8.17 17.64
N MET A 187 -12.65 7.12 16.84
CA MET A 187 -12.17 5.81 17.31
C MET A 187 -10.73 5.89 17.83
N ILE A 188 -9.83 6.60 17.12
CA ILE A 188 -8.44 6.82 17.54
C ILE A 188 -8.42 7.49 18.92
N ALA A 189 -9.12 8.61 19.08
CA ALA A 189 -9.20 9.34 20.35
C ALA A 189 -9.74 8.45 21.50
N GLN A 190 -10.81 7.67 21.25
CA GLN A 190 -11.37 6.77 22.25
C GLN A 190 -10.37 5.68 22.66
N VAL A 191 -9.68 5.07 21.70
CA VAL A 191 -8.68 4.02 21.96
C VAL A 191 -7.48 4.58 22.72
N GLN A 192 -7.00 5.78 22.35
CA GLN A 192 -5.93 6.46 23.05
C GLN A 192 -6.29 6.71 24.53
N GLY A 193 -7.47 7.28 24.80
CA GLY A 193 -7.93 7.54 26.17
C GLY A 193 -8.12 6.27 26.98
N LYS A 194 -8.82 5.27 26.43
CA LYS A 194 -9.12 4.00 27.11
C LYS A 194 -7.86 3.22 27.50
N HIS A 195 -6.84 3.25 26.65
CA HIS A 195 -5.61 2.47 26.85
C HIS A 195 -4.41 3.33 27.28
N ARG A 196 -4.61 4.62 27.59
CA ARG A 196 -3.57 5.59 28.00
C ARG A 196 -2.38 5.59 27.02
N LEU A 197 -2.67 5.62 25.72
CA LEU A 197 -1.65 5.64 24.67
C LEU A 197 -1.08 7.05 24.50
N ASP A 198 0.11 7.14 23.91
CA ASP A 198 0.77 8.41 23.62
C ASP A 198 0.11 9.14 22.44
N ALA A 199 -0.70 10.14 22.76
CA ALA A 199 -1.41 10.97 21.78
C ALA A 199 -0.48 11.90 20.97
N SER A 200 0.81 12.02 21.33
CA SER A 200 1.80 12.75 20.52
C SER A 200 2.49 11.86 19.48
N ARG A 201 2.37 10.53 19.61
CA ARG A 201 2.99 9.51 18.75
C ARG A 201 1.93 8.55 18.20
N THR A 202 0.98 9.12 17.46
CA THR A 202 -0.01 8.35 16.71
C THR A 202 0.19 8.52 15.22
N TYR A 203 0.20 7.42 14.49
CA TYR A 203 0.54 7.37 13.07
C TYR A 203 -0.58 6.65 12.34
N THR A 204 -0.80 7.00 11.07
CA THR A 204 -1.74 6.27 10.22
C THR A 204 -1.03 5.74 8.99
N ALA A 205 -1.38 4.54 8.55
CA ALA A 205 -0.83 3.93 7.37
C ALA A 205 -1.86 3.05 6.66
N GLY A 206 -1.65 2.80 5.37
CA GLY A 206 -2.52 1.89 4.65
C GLY A 206 -1.97 1.46 3.31
N LEU A 207 -2.74 0.59 2.65
CA LEU A 207 -2.50 0.11 1.30
C LEU A 207 -3.65 0.54 0.38
N SER A 208 -3.36 1.03 -0.83
CA SER A 208 -4.37 1.28 -1.85
C SER A 208 -5.45 2.28 -1.37
N ALA A 209 -6.73 1.91 -1.45
CA ALA A 209 -7.83 2.69 -0.88
C ALA A 209 -7.65 3.01 0.62
N GLY A 210 -7.04 2.11 1.39
CA GLY A 210 -6.72 2.37 2.79
C GLY A 210 -5.63 3.42 2.96
N ALA A 211 -4.68 3.49 2.03
CA ALA A 211 -3.71 4.59 2.00
C ALA A 211 -4.39 5.92 1.62
N GLY A 212 -5.33 5.91 0.67
CA GLY A 212 -6.15 7.09 0.36
C GLY A 212 -6.92 7.62 1.58
N MET A 213 -7.55 6.72 2.34
CA MET A 213 -8.22 7.08 3.59
C MET A 213 -7.23 7.52 4.69
N ALA A 214 -6.03 6.93 4.76
CA ALA A 214 -4.99 7.35 5.69
C ALA A 214 -4.56 8.80 5.43
N THR A 215 -4.42 9.20 4.15
CA THR A 215 -4.17 10.59 3.76
C THR A 215 -5.28 11.51 4.26
N ILE A 216 -6.54 11.17 4.00
CA ILE A 216 -7.70 11.97 4.43
C ILE A 216 -7.68 12.17 5.95
N VAL A 217 -7.55 11.10 6.73
CA VAL A 217 -7.53 11.18 8.19
C VAL A 217 -6.38 12.05 8.68
N ALA A 218 -5.18 11.89 8.10
CA ALA A 218 -4.02 12.68 8.49
C ALA A 218 -4.19 14.18 8.17
N LEU A 219 -4.74 14.53 7.02
CA LEU A 219 -4.90 15.92 6.60
C LEU A 219 -6.05 16.63 7.33
N HIS A 220 -7.16 15.94 7.61
CA HIS A 220 -8.32 16.55 8.26
C HIS A 220 -8.34 16.46 9.79
N TYR A 221 -7.51 15.58 10.38
CA TYR A 221 -7.34 15.45 11.83
C TYR A 221 -5.85 15.52 12.23
N PRO A 222 -5.13 16.59 11.86
CA PRO A 222 -3.69 16.73 12.12
C PRO A 222 -3.36 16.82 13.61
N GLU A 223 -4.33 17.14 14.46
CA GLU A 223 -4.22 17.12 15.91
C GLU A 223 -4.14 15.71 16.50
N LEU A 224 -4.48 14.66 15.73
CA LEU A 224 -4.37 13.26 16.16
C LEU A 224 -3.14 12.56 15.57
N ILE A 225 -2.66 12.99 14.40
CA ILE A 225 -1.70 12.24 13.59
C ILE A 225 -0.34 12.95 13.55
N ALA A 226 0.71 12.25 13.94
CA ALA A 226 2.09 12.72 13.92
C ALA A 226 2.79 12.46 12.57
N ALA A 227 2.40 11.42 11.84
CA ALA A 227 2.93 11.07 10.53
C ALA A 227 2.04 10.06 9.79
N VAL A 228 2.19 9.98 8.47
CA VAL A 228 1.43 9.08 7.60
C VAL A 228 2.29 8.18 6.71
N GLY A 229 1.88 6.93 6.53
CA GLY A 229 2.55 5.92 5.71
C GLY A 229 1.66 5.40 4.58
N LEU A 230 2.01 5.69 3.33
CA LEU A 230 1.14 5.49 2.18
C LEU A 230 1.73 4.47 1.23
N HIS A 231 1.21 3.24 1.25
CA HIS A 231 1.60 2.21 0.29
C HIS A 231 0.63 2.17 -0.90
N SER A 232 1.15 2.29 -2.12
CA SER A 232 0.35 2.23 -3.35
C SER A 232 -0.87 3.17 -3.34
N ALA A 233 -0.71 4.40 -2.85
CA ALA A 233 -1.81 5.32 -2.62
C ALA A 233 -2.25 6.07 -3.90
N PRO A 234 -3.55 6.34 -4.08
CA PRO A 234 -4.03 7.25 -5.11
C PRO A 234 -3.75 8.71 -4.73
N VAL A 235 -3.62 9.58 -5.74
CA VAL A 235 -3.49 11.03 -5.56
C VAL A 235 -4.70 11.63 -4.83
N PHE A 236 -4.45 12.57 -3.91
CA PHE A 236 -5.46 13.13 -3.00
C PHE A 236 -6.33 14.20 -3.66
N GLY A 237 -7.63 14.24 -3.32
CA GLY A 237 -8.56 15.34 -3.63
C GLY A 237 -8.88 15.59 -5.11
N THR A 238 -8.58 14.64 -5.99
CA THR A 238 -8.79 14.78 -7.45
C THR A 238 -9.96 13.93 -7.98
N SER A 239 -10.77 13.38 -7.07
CA SER A 239 -11.83 12.44 -7.41
C SER A 239 -13.03 12.66 -6.52
N ASP A 240 -14.22 12.56 -7.11
CA ASP A 240 -15.53 12.70 -6.46
C ASP A 240 -16.49 11.53 -6.78
N SER A 241 -16.08 10.62 -7.68
CA SER A 241 -16.88 9.50 -8.16
C SER A 241 -16.04 8.23 -8.35
N PRO A 242 -16.66 7.03 -8.42
CA PRO A 242 -15.93 5.80 -8.70
C PRO A 242 -15.17 5.83 -10.04
N MET A 243 -15.72 6.53 -11.04
CA MET A 243 -15.11 6.65 -12.36
C MET A 243 -13.86 7.54 -12.32
N SER A 244 -13.96 8.71 -11.68
CA SER A 244 -12.80 9.60 -11.51
C SER A 244 -11.74 8.94 -10.63
N ALA A 245 -12.15 8.22 -9.59
CA ALA A 245 -11.24 7.47 -8.72
C ALA A 245 -10.45 6.42 -9.50
N PHE A 246 -11.13 5.67 -10.39
CA PHE A 246 -10.47 4.72 -11.27
C PHE A 246 -9.49 5.40 -12.23
N ARG A 247 -9.88 6.53 -12.84
CA ARG A 247 -8.99 7.32 -13.71
C ARG A 247 -7.77 7.82 -12.95
N ALA A 248 -7.94 8.38 -11.76
CA ALA A 248 -6.83 8.81 -10.89
C ALA A 248 -5.88 7.65 -10.59
N MET A 249 -6.40 6.49 -10.20
CA MET A 249 -5.56 5.30 -9.97
C MET A 249 -4.78 4.87 -11.22
N GLN A 250 -5.36 4.97 -12.42
CA GLN A 250 -4.73 4.51 -13.66
C GLN A 250 -3.84 5.55 -14.35
N GLN A 251 -4.10 6.83 -14.17
CA GLN A 251 -3.50 7.91 -14.97
C GLN A 251 -2.95 9.05 -14.12
N GLY A 252 -3.19 9.05 -12.80
CA GLY A 252 -3.04 10.24 -11.98
C GLY A 252 -4.11 11.29 -12.31
N SER A 253 -3.90 12.50 -11.82
CA SER A 253 -4.67 13.69 -12.18
C SER A 253 -3.92 14.49 -13.23
N ILE A 254 -4.63 14.93 -14.28
CA ILE A 254 -4.00 15.61 -15.42
C ILE A 254 -3.68 17.07 -15.08
N LEU A 255 -4.54 17.77 -14.32
CA LEU A 255 -4.42 19.22 -14.10
C LEU A 255 -4.59 19.67 -12.63
N ALA A 256 -5.37 18.95 -11.83
CA ALA A 256 -5.88 19.52 -10.58
C ALA A 256 -5.04 19.22 -9.32
N TYR A 257 -4.12 18.25 -9.34
CA TYR A 257 -3.54 17.74 -8.09
C TYR A 257 -2.71 18.76 -7.30
N ARG A 258 -1.90 19.59 -7.96
CA ARG A 258 -1.15 20.68 -7.29
C ARG A 258 -2.09 21.74 -6.75
N GLU A 259 -3.05 22.15 -7.58
CA GLU A 259 -4.07 23.13 -7.22
C GLU A 259 -4.87 22.67 -5.99
N THR A 260 -5.27 21.39 -5.92
CA THR A 260 -5.92 20.81 -4.73
C THR A 260 -5.07 20.94 -3.47
N ALA A 261 -3.76 20.73 -3.54
CA ALA A 261 -2.87 20.89 -2.39
C ALA A 261 -2.71 22.37 -1.99
N HIS A 262 -2.62 23.28 -2.96
CA HIS A 262 -2.60 24.73 -2.69
C HIS A 262 -3.91 25.20 -2.06
N GLN A 263 -5.07 24.78 -2.59
CA GLN A 263 -6.37 25.10 -2.02
C GLN A 263 -6.51 24.60 -0.58
N PHE A 264 -6.04 23.38 -0.30
CA PHE A 264 -6.00 22.85 1.06
C PHE A 264 -5.12 23.72 1.97
N SER A 265 -3.89 24.04 1.56
CA SER A 265 -2.97 24.85 2.35
C SER A 265 -3.51 26.27 2.60
N THR A 266 -4.15 26.88 1.59
CA THR A 266 -4.80 28.21 1.71
C THR A 266 -5.99 28.16 2.66
N ALA A 267 -6.82 27.11 2.58
CA ALA A 267 -7.96 26.94 3.47
C ALA A 267 -7.56 26.64 4.92
N GLN A 268 -6.35 26.10 5.13
CA GLN A 268 -5.82 25.75 6.45
C GLN A 268 -4.44 26.39 6.68
N PRO A 269 -4.34 27.72 6.85
CA PRO A 269 -3.06 28.42 6.97
C PRO A 269 -2.26 28.01 8.23
N GLN A 270 -2.92 27.42 9.22
CA GLN A 270 -2.28 26.90 10.44
C GLN A 270 -1.93 25.41 10.37
N PHE A 271 -2.12 24.75 9.22
CA PHE A 271 -1.77 23.35 9.06
C PHE A 271 -0.25 23.16 9.25
N PRO A 272 0.20 22.34 10.22
CA PRO A 272 1.62 22.24 10.57
C PRO A 272 2.46 21.44 9.56
N GLY A 273 1.89 21.12 8.40
CA GLY A 273 2.35 20.07 7.49
C GLY A 273 2.10 18.66 8.05
N MET A 274 2.43 17.65 7.26
CA MET A 274 2.29 16.25 7.65
C MET A 274 3.50 15.44 7.18
N PRO A 275 4.34 14.90 8.09
CA PRO A 275 5.39 13.97 7.72
C PRO A 275 4.81 12.75 7.00
N VAL A 276 5.37 12.39 5.85
CA VAL A 276 4.87 11.28 5.03
C VAL A 276 5.99 10.36 4.54
N MET A 277 5.69 9.06 4.52
CA MET A 277 6.45 8.08 3.74
C MET A 277 5.54 7.49 2.65
N LEU A 278 5.95 7.63 1.40
CA LEU A 278 5.29 7.05 0.23
C LEU A 278 6.07 5.79 -0.18
N ILE A 279 5.39 4.66 -0.28
CA ILE A 279 5.97 3.39 -0.72
C ILE A 279 5.20 2.91 -1.94
N HIS A 280 5.88 2.66 -3.07
CA HIS A 280 5.19 2.28 -4.30
C HIS A 280 6.01 1.33 -5.16
N GLY A 281 5.36 0.32 -5.71
CA GLY A 281 5.96 -0.58 -6.70
C GLY A 281 5.91 0.00 -8.11
N ASN A 282 7.02 -0.01 -8.85
CA ASN A 282 7.04 0.57 -10.20
C ASN A 282 6.29 -0.26 -11.26
N ARG A 283 5.82 -1.46 -10.90
CA ARG A 283 4.96 -2.32 -11.75
C ARG A 283 3.55 -2.49 -11.19
N ASP A 284 3.09 -1.59 -10.35
CA ASP A 284 1.72 -1.59 -9.82
C ASP A 284 0.69 -1.35 -10.96
N PRO A 285 -0.15 -2.35 -11.31
CA PRO A 285 -1.12 -2.21 -12.38
C PRO A 285 -2.46 -1.63 -11.91
N VAL A 286 -2.66 -1.49 -10.59
CA VAL A 286 -3.92 -1.06 -9.99
C VAL A 286 -3.88 0.43 -9.72
N VAL A 287 -2.88 0.87 -8.97
CA VAL A 287 -2.59 2.27 -8.72
C VAL A 287 -1.24 2.56 -9.35
N ARG A 288 -1.24 3.15 -10.54
CA ARG A 288 -0.01 3.35 -11.30
C ARG A 288 0.93 4.33 -10.59
N ARG A 289 2.22 4.09 -10.78
CA ARG A 289 3.35 4.82 -10.19
C ARG A 289 3.24 6.36 -10.29
N VAL A 290 2.60 6.90 -11.33
CA VAL A 290 2.34 8.35 -11.47
C VAL A 290 1.67 8.97 -10.24
N ASN A 291 0.82 8.21 -9.53
CA ASN A 291 0.19 8.68 -8.30
C ASN A 291 1.19 8.99 -7.19
N MET A 292 2.29 8.22 -7.07
CA MET A 292 3.33 8.48 -6.07
C MET A 292 4.05 9.80 -6.33
N ASP A 293 4.32 10.13 -7.59
CA ASP A 293 4.96 11.41 -7.93
C ASP A 293 4.03 12.57 -7.63
N GLN A 294 2.78 12.49 -8.04
CA GLN A 294 1.80 13.54 -7.78
C GLN A 294 1.54 13.72 -6.29
N LEU A 295 1.43 12.63 -5.52
CA LEU A 295 1.37 12.69 -4.06
C LEU A 295 2.63 13.33 -3.47
N ALA A 296 3.82 12.99 -3.95
CA ALA A 296 5.05 13.59 -3.46
C ALA A 296 5.03 15.12 -3.67
N GLU A 297 4.61 15.58 -4.85
CA GLU A 297 4.46 17.01 -5.13
C GLU A 297 3.39 17.67 -4.26
N GLN A 298 2.25 17.01 -4.03
CA GLN A 298 1.24 17.49 -3.08
C GLN A 298 1.83 17.62 -1.67
N PHE A 299 2.59 16.63 -1.19
CA PHE A 299 3.18 16.68 0.14
C PHE A 299 4.37 17.65 0.26
N VAL A 300 5.04 18.01 -0.83
CA VAL A 300 5.97 19.15 -0.85
C VAL A 300 5.20 20.45 -0.60
N ILE A 301 4.08 20.67 -1.30
CA ILE A 301 3.21 21.85 -1.12
C ILE A 301 2.64 21.89 0.32
N LEU A 302 2.11 20.77 0.82
CA LEU A 302 1.47 20.67 2.13
C LEU A 302 2.46 20.83 3.29
N ASN A 303 3.72 20.46 3.12
CA ASN A 303 4.77 20.69 4.12
C ASN A 303 5.44 22.07 3.99
N GLY A 304 5.14 22.82 2.91
CA GLY A 304 5.48 24.22 2.75
C GLY A 304 6.95 24.52 3.03
N ALA A 305 7.20 25.65 3.71
CA ALA A 305 8.53 26.16 4.01
C ALA A 305 9.47 25.17 4.73
N ALA A 306 8.93 24.12 5.36
CA ALA A 306 9.75 23.12 6.04
C ALA A 306 10.64 22.32 5.06
N ILE A 307 10.21 22.15 3.80
CA ILE A 307 10.95 21.42 2.76
C ILE A 307 10.89 22.05 1.37
N ASN A 308 10.18 23.17 1.19
CA ASN A 308 10.10 23.85 -0.10
C ASN A 308 11.49 24.32 -0.56
N GLY A 309 11.82 24.10 -1.84
CA GLY A 309 13.13 24.40 -2.41
C GLY A 309 14.27 23.46 -2.00
N SER A 310 14.00 22.42 -1.20
CA SER A 310 15.01 21.43 -0.84
C SER A 310 15.12 20.32 -1.88
N GLU A 311 16.33 20.04 -2.33
CA GLU A 311 16.61 18.84 -3.12
C GLU A 311 16.59 17.59 -2.22
N PRO A 312 15.94 16.50 -2.63
CA PRO A 312 15.89 15.29 -1.83
C PRO A 312 17.24 14.56 -1.85
N VAL A 313 17.63 14.03 -0.69
CA VAL A 313 18.74 13.06 -0.61
C VAL A 313 18.29 11.74 -1.22
N ARG A 314 18.95 11.34 -2.30
CA ARG A 314 18.65 10.09 -3.02
C ARG A 314 19.60 8.97 -2.62
N ARG A 315 19.08 7.76 -2.49
CA ARG A 315 19.87 6.54 -2.24
C ARG A 315 19.29 5.39 -3.05
N SER A 316 20.15 4.59 -3.67
CA SER A 316 19.76 3.40 -4.41
C SER A 316 20.26 2.15 -3.69
N TYR A 317 19.40 1.14 -3.64
CA TYR A 317 19.63 -0.11 -2.93
C TYR A 317 19.52 -1.26 -3.91
N LEU A 318 20.60 -2.02 -4.08
CA LEU A 318 20.63 -3.15 -5.03
C LEU A 318 19.65 -4.26 -4.63
N ALA A 319 19.23 -5.06 -5.61
CA ALA A 319 18.43 -6.26 -5.32
C ALA A 319 19.25 -7.28 -4.52
N ARG A 320 18.57 -8.08 -3.70
CA ARG A 320 19.15 -9.25 -3.04
C ARG A 320 18.33 -10.49 -3.39
N SER A 321 18.88 -11.30 -4.27
CA SER A 321 18.32 -12.58 -4.70
C SER A 321 18.86 -13.69 -3.81
N GLY A 322 18.05 -14.20 -2.87
CA GLY A 322 18.43 -15.29 -1.96
C GLY A 322 18.67 -14.88 -0.51
N GLY A 323 18.95 -15.88 0.33
CA GLY A 323 19.08 -15.73 1.79
C GLY A 323 17.74 -15.61 2.53
N ARG A 324 17.79 -15.38 3.85
CA ARG A 324 16.60 -15.35 4.72
C ARG A 324 15.68 -14.14 4.49
N SER A 325 16.09 -13.16 3.69
CA SER A 325 15.35 -11.91 3.50
C SER A 325 15.56 -11.35 2.07
N PRO A 326 15.05 -12.04 1.03
CA PRO A 326 15.15 -11.55 -0.34
C PRO A 326 14.49 -10.17 -0.47
N ARG A 327 14.98 -9.37 -1.41
CA ARG A 327 14.52 -8.00 -1.59
C ARG A 327 14.70 -7.54 -3.04
N HIS A 328 13.72 -6.80 -3.55
CA HIS A 328 13.84 -6.06 -4.79
C HIS A 328 14.80 -4.87 -4.67
N ALA A 329 15.43 -4.48 -5.77
CA ALA A 329 16.10 -3.18 -5.82
C ALA A 329 15.08 -2.07 -5.52
N TYR A 330 15.50 -1.02 -4.82
CA TYR A 330 14.62 0.11 -4.54
C TYR A 330 15.43 1.39 -4.38
N GLU A 331 14.76 2.52 -4.56
CA GLU A 331 15.34 3.84 -4.42
C GLU A 331 14.56 4.64 -3.38
N THR A 332 15.27 5.49 -2.65
CA THR A 332 14.64 6.42 -1.72
C THR A 332 15.00 7.86 -2.06
N SER A 333 14.02 8.75 -1.98
CA SER A 333 14.21 10.21 -2.06
C SER A 333 13.68 10.85 -0.79
N THR A 334 14.57 11.45 0.02
CA THR A 334 14.22 12.01 1.33
C THR A 334 14.37 13.52 1.35
N TYR A 335 13.28 14.22 1.63
CA TYR A 335 13.27 15.65 1.93
C TYR A 335 13.32 15.82 3.45
N TYR A 336 14.22 16.68 3.92
CA TYR A 336 14.45 16.91 5.34
C TYR A 336 13.98 18.29 5.75
N ALA A 337 13.34 18.39 6.92
CA ALA A 337 13.16 19.64 7.64
C ALA A 337 14.22 19.70 8.73
N GLY A 338 15.30 20.46 8.50
CA GLY A 338 16.52 20.38 9.31
C GLY A 338 17.11 18.96 9.28
N ARG A 339 17.16 18.28 10.42
CA ARG A 339 17.67 16.89 10.52
C ARG A 339 16.58 15.82 10.47
N LYS A 340 15.30 16.20 10.50
CA LYS A 340 14.18 15.24 10.55
C LYS A 340 13.65 14.95 9.14
N PRO A 341 13.51 13.68 8.74
CA PRO A 341 12.90 13.35 7.45
C PRO A 341 11.43 13.78 7.47
N ARG A 342 10.99 14.51 6.44
CA ARG A 342 9.64 15.04 6.34
C ARG A 342 8.83 14.41 5.21
N LEU A 343 9.48 14.10 4.10
CA LEU A 343 8.90 13.33 3.00
C LEU A 343 9.91 12.28 2.57
N VAL A 344 9.53 11.00 2.61
CA VAL A 344 10.35 9.90 2.09
C VAL A 344 9.59 9.20 0.98
N LYS A 345 10.11 9.21 -0.24
CA LYS A 345 9.66 8.33 -1.32
C LYS A 345 10.45 7.03 -1.26
N VAL A 346 9.81 5.89 -1.43
CA VAL A 346 10.41 4.57 -1.56
C VAL A 346 9.84 3.91 -2.80
N GLU A 347 10.60 3.91 -3.89
CA GLU A 347 10.21 3.27 -5.15
C GLU A 347 10.83 1.89 -5.26
N ILE A 348 10.00 0.85 -5.36
CA ILE A 348 10.44 -0.54 -5.31
C ILE A 348 10.35 -1.15 -6.71
N ASN A 349 11.47 -1.63 -7.23
CA ASN A 349 11.51 -2.24 -8.55
C ASN A 349 10.74 -3.54 -8.58
N THR A 350 10.04 -3.79 -9.68
CA THR A 350 9.30 -5.03 -9.97
C THR A 350 8.13 -5.37 -9.06
N LEU A 351 7.96 -4.65 -7.95
CA LEU A 351 6.82 -4.79 -7.05
C LEU A 351 5.53 -4.34 -7.77
N GLY A 352 4.49 -5.16 -7.66
CA GLY A 352 3.13 -4.86 -8.13
C GLY A 352 2.26 -4.21 -7.06
N HIS A 353 0.95 -4.41 -7.13
CA HIS A 353 -0.01 -3.90 -6.13
C HIS A 353 -0.05 -4.80 -4.88
N ALA A 354 0.99 -4.71 -4.05
CA ALA A 354 1.14 -5.55 -2.87
C ALA A 354 1.98 -4.87 -1.79
N TRP A 355 1.71 -5.18 -0.52
CA TRP A 355 2.54 -4.77 0.59
C TRP A 355 3.93 -5.45 0.53
N SER A 356 4.99 -4.65 0.48
CA SER A 356 6.37 -5.13 0.36
C SER A 356 6.91 -5.75 1.66
N GLY A 357 7.62 -6.88 1.54
CA GLY A 357 8.23 -7.62 2.66
C GLY A 357 7.24 -8.30 3.61
N GLY A 358 6.00 -8.51 3.18
CA GLY A 358 4.93 -9.10 3.97
C GLY A 358 4.86 -10.63 3.92
N ASP A 359 3.67 -11.18 4.13
CA ASP A 359 3.40 -12.60 4.01
C ASP A 359 2.94 -13.00 2.60
N GLY A 360 3.86 -13.54 1.81
CA GLY A 360 3.60 -13.95 0.42
C GLY A 360 2.56 -15.08 0.23
N SER A 361 2.06 -15.69 1.31
CA SER A 361 0.93 -16.63 1.23
C SER A 361 -0.43 -15.92 1.15
N LEU A 362 -0.47 -14.61 1.45
CA LEU A 362 -1.68 -13.80 1.50
C LEU A 362 -1.78 -12.89 0.28
N ALA A 363 -3.03 -12.61 -0.14
CA ALA A 363 -3.29 -11.68 -1.24
C ALA A 363 -2.81 -10.26 -0.90
N PHE A 364 -2.39 -9.53 -1.94
CA PHE A 364 -1.89 -8.15 -1.84
C PHE A 364 -0.68 -8.02 -0.91
N SER A 365 0.15 -9.07 -0.83
CA SER A 365 1.39 -9.09 -0.07
C SER A 365 2.49 -9.75 -0.89
N ALA A 366 3.68 -9.13 -0.91
CA ALA A 366 4.87 -9.65 -1.55
C ALA A 366 5.88 -10.04 -0.46
N PRO A 367 6.43 -11.27 -0.46
CA PRO A 367 7.38 -11.71 0.55
C PRO A 367 8.76 -11.05 0.40
N GLU A 368 9.13 -10.64 -0.80
CA GLU A 368 10.37 -9.91 -1.05
C GLU A 368 10.28 -8.49 -0.48
N GLY A 369 11.36 -8.06 0.16
CA GLY A 369 11.49 -6.71 0.67
C GLY A 369 11.70 -5.64 -0.42
N PRO A 370 11.92 -4.39 -0.01
CA PRO A 370 12.20 -3.96 1.37
C PRO A 370 11.00 -4.14 2.31
N ASP A 371 11.28 -4.35 3.60
CA ASP A 371 10.23 -4.51 4.61
C ASP A 371 9.52 -3.17 4.85
N ALA A 372 8.35 -2.98 4.23
CA ALA A 372 7.58 -1.75 4.35
C ALA A 372 7.14 -1.48 5.80
N THR A 373 6.88 -2.54 6.58
CA THR A 373 6.49 -2.41 7.99
C THR A 373 7.62 -1.86 8.85
N LEU A 374 8.85 -2.35 8.65
CA LEU A 374 10.01 -1.82 9.33
C LEU A 374 10.39 -0.40 8.86
N LEU A 375 10.30 -0.12 7.55
CA LEU A 375 10.56 1.22 7.00
C LEU A 375 9.61 2.26 7.62
N LEU A 376 8.31 1.96 7.64
CA LEU A 376 7.31 2.83 8.24
C LEU A 376 7.57 3.06 9.72
N TRP A 377 7.83 2.02 10.50
CA TRP A 377 8.13 2.19 11.92
C TRP A 377 9.39 3.04 12.16
N THR A 378 10.45 2.80 11.39
CA THR A 378 11.71 3.56 11.51
C THR A 378 11.49 5.04 11.21
N PHE A 379 10.61 5.36 10.27
CA PHE A 379 10.21 6.73 9.98
C PHE A 379 9.34 7.31 11.09
N PHE A 380 8.27 6.60 11.48
CA PHE A 380 7.31 7.02 12.50
C PHE A 380 7.98 7.30 13.84
N SER A 381 8.91 6.46 14.30
CA SER A 381 9.57 6.63 15.59
C SER A 381 10.40 7.92 15.71
N GLN A 382 10.68 8.60 14.60
CA GLN A 382 11.37 9.90 14.58
C GLN A 382 10.40 11.09 14.60
N GLN A 383 9.10 10.82 14.44
CA GLN A 383 8.05 11.83 14.33
C GLN A 383 7.28 11.92 15.63
N GLN A 384 7.04 13.15 16.05
CA GLN A 384 6.18 13.48 17.16
C GLN A 384 5.36 14.70 16.74
N ARG A 385 4.06 14.64 17.01
CA ARG A 385 3.17 15.76 16.73
C ARG A 385 3.57 16.95 17.62
N VAL A 386 3.67 18.13 17.03
CA VAL A 386 3.79 19.38 17.79
C VAL A 386 2.45 19.62 18.46
N GLN A 387 2.39 19.54 19.79
CA GLN A 387 1.16 19.83 20.52
C GLN A 387 0.84 21.32 20.39
N LYS A 388 -0.37 21.67 19.96
CA LYS A 388 -0.92 23.01 20.23
C LYS A 388 -1.07 23.13 21.76
N ALA A 389 -0.70 24.28 22.31
CA ALA A 389 -0.99 24.62 23.69
C ALA A 389 -2.48 24.38 23.98
N PRO A 390 -2.86 23.87 25.16
CA PRO A 390 -4.25 23.56 25.49
C PRO A 390 -5.10 24.83 25.39
N GLY A 391 -6.10 24.84 24.50
CA GLY A 391 -6.98 26.01 24.30
C GLY A 391 -7.87 26.00 23.06
N ALA A 392 -7.68 25.09 22.10
CA ALA A 392 -8.53 25.03 20.92
C ALA A 392 -8.90 23.59 20.55
N VAL A 393 -9.92 23.05 21.21
CA VAL A 393 -10.65 21.89 20.70
C VAL A 393 -12.13 22.25 20.71
N LYS A 394 -12.70 22.51 19.53
CA LYS A 394 -14.13 22.30 19.31
C LYS A 394 -14.28 20.85 18.83
N LEU A 395 -14.82 19.97 19.69
CA LEU A 395 -15.11 18.56 19.40
C LEU A 395 -16.47 18.36 18.73
#